data_AF-A0A4R2SVH4-F1
#
_entry.id   AF-A0A4R2SVH4-F1
#
_cell.length_a   1.000
_cell.length_b   1.000
_cell.length_c   1.000
_cell.angle_alpha   90.00
_cell.angle_beta   90.00
_cell.angle_gamma   90.00
#
_symmetry.space_group_name_H-M   'P 1'
#
loop_
_entity.id
_entity.type
_entity.pdbx_description
1 polymer ?
#
loop_
_entity_poly.entity_id
_entity_poly.type
_entity_poly.pdbx_seq_one_letter_code
_entity_poly.pdbx_strand_id
1 'polypeptide(L)'
;MRRGISIGGVAAGTVLLIALFVFLRKPVVDASANGLFANDFCGTIKLTDGEMLLNDQQTISYIVGRDADGPYILPRFDVGVVSDQGLDVDGTRSVRKLRLDRLPSATKLTLHEGLTPYVFKRLTPHLRK
;
A
#
# COMPACT_ATOMS: atom_id res chain seq x y z
N MET A 1 -8.58 -50.81 27.17
CA MET A 1 -7.57 -50.25 26.23
C MET A 1 -8.00 -50.52 24.80
N ARG A 2 -8.30 -49.49 24.00
CA ARG A 2 -7.94 -49.45 22.57
C ARG A 2 -8.14 -48.04 22.02
N ARG A 3 -7.00 -47.39 21.83
CA ARG A 3 -6.79 -46.10 21.15
C ARG A 3 -7.29 -46.21 19.72
N GLY A 4 -8.46 -45.67 19.45
CA GLY A 4 -9.00 -45.47 18.11
C GLY A 4 -9.25 -43.98 17.86
N ILE A 5 -8.26 -43.12 18.15
CA ILE A 5 -8.29 -41.75 17.65
C ILE A 5 -8.07 -41.89 16.15
N SER A 6 -9.18 -41.91 15.43
CA SER A 6 -9.27 -42.12 14.00
C SER A 6 -8.41 -41.07 13.30
N ILE A 7 -7.47 -41.56 12.48
CA ILE A 7 -6.52 -40.77 11.69
C ILE A 7 -7.25 -39.68 10.87
N GLY A 8 -8.52 -39.92 10.50
CA GLY A 8 -9.39 -38.95 9.80
C GLY A 8 -9.74 -37.70 10.62
N GLY A 9 -9.93 -37.81 11.94
CA GLY A 9 -10.20 -36.64 12.80
C GLY A 9 -8.97 -35.75 12.97
N VAL A 10 -7.78 -36.36 13.02
CA VAL A 10 -6.51 -35.64 13.11
C VAL A 10 -6.22 -34.90 11.80
N ALA A 11 -6.43 -35.56 10.66
CA ALA A 11 -6.20 -34.98 9.33
C ALA A 11 -7.17 -33.82 9.03
N ALA A 12 -8.46 -33.99 9.31
CA ALA A 12 -9.45 -32.92 9.12
C ALA A 12 -9.17 -31.73 10.05
N GLY A 13 -8.78 -31.99 11.30
CA GLY A 13 -8.39 -30.95 12.24
C GLY A 13 -7.15 -30.17 11.79
N THR A 14 -6.14 -30.84 11.22
CA THR A 14 -4.94 -30.16 10.70
C THR A 14 -5.25 -29.32 9.47
N VAL A 15 -6.05 -29.83 8.52
CA VAL A 15 -6.45 -29.07 7.32
C VAL A 15 -7.27 -27.83 7.71
N LEU A 16 -8.22 -27.97 8.63
CA LEU A 16 -9.03 -26.84 9.11
C LEU A 16 -8.16 -25.79 9.82
N LEU A 17 -7.21 -26.22 10.66
CA LEU A 17 -6.27 -25.33 11.33
C LEU A 17 -5.37 -24.58 10.33
N ILE A 18 -4.84 -25.26 9.31
CA ILE A 18 -4.03 -24.63 8.26
C ILE A 18 -4.87 -23.62 7.47
N ALA A 19 -6.10 -23.99 7.08
CA ALA A 19 -7.01 -23.09 6.38
C ALA A 19 -7.33 -21.84 7.21
N LEU A 20 -7.61 -22.02 8.51
CA LEU A 20 -7.82 -20.91 9.44
C LEU A 20 -6.58 -20.03 9.55
N PHE A 21 -5.39 -20.63 9.65
CA PHE A 21 -4.13 -19.91 9.77
C PHE A 21 -3.81 -19.11 8.51
N VAL A 22 -4.11 -19.65 7.33
CA VAL A 22 -3.95 -18.94 6.06
C VAL A 22 -4.96 -17.80 5.94
N PHE A 23 -6.21 -17.99 6.36
CA PHE A 23 -7.23 -16.94 6.37
C PHE A 23 -6.96 -15.83 7.39
N LEU A 24 -6.37 -16.16 8.53
CA LEU A 24 -6.03 -15.22 9.60
C LEU A 24 -4.69 -14.51 9.38
N ARG A 25 -3.84 -15.00 8.46
CA ARG A 25 -2.62 -14.30 8.06
C ARG A 25 -3.03 -13.03 7.33
N LYS A 26 -3.00 -11.91 8.05
CA LYS A 26 -2.89 -10.59 7.43
C LYS A 26 -1.73 -10.65 6.43
N PRO A 27 -1.91 -10.19 5.17
CA PRO A 27 -0.82 -10.18 4.21
C PRO A 27 0.38 -9.51 4.87
N VAL A 28 1.58 -10.10 4.72
CA VAL A 28 2.81 -9.50 5.22
C VAL A 28 2.92 -8.16 4.51
N VAL A 29 2.60 -7.09 5.21
CA VAL A 29 2.55 -5.79 4.56
C VAL A 29 3.95 -5.21 4.55
N ASP A 30 4.42 -4.85 3.35
CA ASP A 30 5.72 -4.24 3.17
C ASP A 30 5.70 -2.80 3.68
N ALA A 31 6.03 -2.62 4.95
CA ALA A 31 6.11 -1.33 5.63
C ALA A 31 7.27 -0.44 5.12
N SER A 32 8.09 -0.93 4.18
CA SER A 32 9.24 -0.22 3.63
C SER A 32 8.88 1.09 2.92
N ALA A 33 7.63 1.23 2.47
CA ALA A 33 7.13 2.46 1.84
C ALA A 33 6.46 3.42 2.83
N ASN A 34 6.19 3.00 4.09
CA ASN A 34 5.40 3.76 5.04
C ASN A 34 5.94 5.19 5.24
N GLY A 35 5.04 6.17 5.27
CA GLY A 35 5.41 7.57 5.40
C GLY A 35 4.30 8.53 5.02
N LEU A 36 4.45 9.78 5.45
CA LEU A 36 3.60 10.88 5.00
C LEU A 36 4.39 11.68 3.94
N PHE A 37 3.76 11.94 2.81
CA PHE A 37 4.33 12.67 1.69
C PHE A 37 3.41 13.83 1.32
N ALA A 38 3.99 14.97 0.97
CA ALA A 38 3.24 16.17 0.64
C ALA A 38 3.73 16.82 -0.64
N ASN A 39 2.80 17.40 -1.39
CA ASN A 39 3.02 18.28 -2.51
C ASN A 39 2.17 19.55 -2.28
N ASP A 40 2.79 20.71 -2.43
CA ASP A 40 2.15 22.00 -2.11
C ASP A 40 0.93 22.32 -2.98
N PHE A 41 0.80 21.68 -4.16
CA PHE A 41 -0.27 21.92 -5.11
C PHE A 41 -1.42 20.92 -4.98
N CYS A 42 -1.12 19.62 -4.83
CA CYS A 42 -2.14 18.56 -4.89
C CYS A 42 -2.41 17.84 -3.55
N GLY A 43 -1.66 18.15 -2.50
CA GLY A 43 -1.96 17.73 -1.13
C GLY A 43 -1.06 16.60 -0.60
N THR A 44 -1.63 15.68 0.18
CA THR A 44 -0.90 14.69 0.98
C THR A 44 -1.24 13.25 0.62
N ILE A 45 -0.22 12.39 0.72
CA ILE A 45 -0.33 10.93 0.59
C ILE A 45 0.29 10.31 1.83
N LYS A 46 -0.51 9.61 2.63
CA LYS A 46 -0.04 8.84 3.78
C LYS A 46 -0.08 7.36 3.45
N LEU A 47 1.08 6.72 3.54
CA LEU A 47 1.26 5.29 3.32
C LEU A 47 1.44 4.61 4.68
N THR A 48 0.60 3.62 4.98
CA THR A 48 0.68 2.87 6.23
C THR A 48 0.21 1.45 5.97
N ASP A 49 1.15 0.51 6.04
CA ASP A 49 0.88 -0.93 6.03
C ASP A 49 -0.09 -1.31 4.90
N GLY A 50 0.26 -0.91 3.67
CA GLY A 50 -0.49 -1.28 2.46
C GLY A 50 -1.77 -0.46 2.25
N GLU A 51 -2.05 0.51 3.11
CA GLU A 51 -3.13 1.48 2.95
C GLU A 51 -2.57 2.87 2.59
N MET A 52 -3.14 3.47 1.55
CA MET A 52 -2.82 4.78 1.02
C MET A 52 -3.99 5.72 1.31
N LEU A 53 -3.78 6.67 2.23
CA LEU A 53 -4.72 7.72 2.55
C LEU A 53 -4.34 9.00 1.76
N LEU A 54 -5.28 9.48 0.95
CA LEU A 54 -5.16 10.66 0.11
C LEU A 54 -5.89 11.82 0.78
N ASN A 55 -5.19 12.95 0.97
CA ASN A 55 -5.73 14.20 1.51
C ASN A 55 -6.54 14.03 2.82
N ASP A 56 -6.21 13.02 3.63
CA ASP A 56 -6.95 12.63 4.84
C ASP A 56 -8.46 12.32 4.62
N GLN A 57 -8.85 12.04 3.37
CA GLN A 57 -10.26 11.85 2.97
C GLN A 57 -10.55 10.43 2.49
N GLN A 58 -9.68 9.88 1.63
CA GLN A 58 -9.96 8.60 0.96
C GLN A 58 -8.82 7.62 1.17
N THR A 59 -9.16 6.39 1.59
CA THR A 59 -8.19 5.31 1.79
C THR A 59 -8.35 4.24 0.73
N ILE A 60 -7.25 3.84 0.09
CA ILE A 60 -7.19 2.73 -0.84
C ILE A 60 -6.02 1.80 -0.52
N SER A 61 -6.17 0.51 -0.81
CA SER A 61 -5.07 -0.42 -0.65
C SER A 61 -4.02 -0.25 -1.75
N TYR A 62 -2.76 -0.57 -1.47
CA TYR A 62 -1.67 -0.58 -2.43
C TYR A 62 -0.71 -1.74 -2.18
N ILE A 63 0.09 -2.06 -3.21
CA ILE A 63 1.22 -2.97 -3.08
C ILE A 63 2.53 -2.25 -3.40
N VAL A 64 3.63 -2.71 -2.80
CA VAL A 64 4.98 -2.27 -3.12
C VAL A 64 5.59 -3.25 -4.12
N GLY A 65 6.20 -2.72 -5.17
CA GLY A 65 6.89 -3.51 -6.19
C GLY A 65 8.22 -2.88 -6.59
N ARG A 66 8.95 -3.59 -7.43
CA ARG A 66 10.19 -3.13 -8.05
C ARG A 66 10.25 -3.62 -9.49
N ASP A 67 10.62 -2.73 -10.39
CA ASP A 67 10.92 -3.06 -11.79
C ASP A 67 12.29 -2.48 -12.19
N ALA A 68 12.58 -2.46 -13.50
CA ALA A 68 13.84 -1.95 -14.03
C ALA A 68 14.10 -0.48 -13.70
N ASP A 69 13.05 0.32 -13.50
CA ASP A 69 13.17 1.74 -13.16
C ASP A 69 13.30 1.99 -11.64
N GLY A 70 13.15 0.94 -10.84
CA GLY A 70 13.27 0.99 -9.39
C GLY A 70 11.97 0.69 -8.63
N PRO A 71 11.89 1.07 -7.35
CA PRO A 71 10.74 0.76 -6.52
C PRO A 71 9.52 1.61 -6.88
N TYR A 72 8.34 1.03 -6.73
CA TYR A 72 7.09 1.70 -6.99
C TYR A 72 5.99 1.22 -6.06
N ILE A 73 4.94 2.02 -6.00
CA ILE A 73 3.66 1.69 -5.40
C ILE A 73 2.65 1.50 -6.52
N LEU A 74 1.90 0.41 -6.44
CA LEU A 74 0.76 0.17 -7.31
C LEU A 74 -0.52 0.23 -6.46
N PRO A 75 -1.30 1.32 -6.53
CA PRO A 75 -2.58 1.42 -5.84
C PRO A 75 -3.60 0.45 -6.45
N ARG A 76 -4.65 0.12 -5.70
CA ARG A 76 -5.73 -0.74 -6.20
C ARG A 76 -6.56 -0.08 -7.31
N PHE A 77 -6.66 1.24 -7.26
CA PHE A 77 -7.38 2.08 -8.21
C PHE A 77 -6.45 3.18 -8.72
N ASP A 78 -6.75 3.79 -9.87
CA ASP A 78 -5.92 4.87 -10.38
C ASP A 78 -6.01 6.08 -9.43
N VAL A 79 -4.86 6.70 -9.18
CA VAL A 79 -4.76 7.92 -8.37
C VAL A 79 -4.30 9.03 -9.29
N GLY A 80 -5.10 10.10 -9.38
CA GLY A 80 -4.83 11.25 -10.22
C GLY A 80 -4.97 12.56 -9.45
N VAL A 81 -4.58 13.64 -10.10
CA VAL A 81 -4.79 15.01 -9.65
C VAL A 81 -5.96 15.61 -10.44
N VAL A 82 -6.98 16.04 -9.71
CA VAL A 82 -8.14 16.76 -10.23
C VAL A 82 -7.98 18.25 -9.88
N SER A 83 -8.12 19.11 -10.89
CA SER A 83 -8.10 20.56 -10.71
C SER A 83 -9.11 20.96 -9.62
N ASP A 84 -8.67 21.82 -8.70
CA ASP A 84 -9.44 22.36 -7.57
C ASP A 84 -9.76 21.38 -6.41
N GLN A 85 -9.51 20.07 -6.57
CA GLN A 85 -9.78 19.06 -5.53
C GLN A 85 -8.52 18.35 -5.01
N GLY A 86 -7.40 18.45 -5.73
CA GLY A 86 -6.16 17.80 -5.35
C GLY A 86 -6.13 16.34 -5.81
N LEU A 87 -5.77 15.41 -4.93
CA LEU A 87 -5.72 13.98 -5.22
C LEU A 87 -7.10 13.34 -5.19
N ASP A 88 -7.40 12.53 -6.20
CA ASP A 88 -8.64 11.75 -6.31
C ASP A 88 -8.38 10.34 -6.85
N VAL A 89 -9.35 9.45 -6.62
CA VAL A 89 -9.32 8.05 -7.07
C VAL A 89 -10.28 7.83 -8.21
N ASP A 90 -9.75 7.37 -9.34
CA ASP A 90 -10.55 7.00 -10.51
C ASP A 90 -10.53 5.48 -10.70
N GLY A 91 -11.69 4.86 -10.49
CA GLY A 91 -11.87 3.42 -10.69
C GLY A 91 -12.07 3.00 -12.16
N THR A 92 -12.23 3.95 -13.08
CA THR A 92 -12.46 3.68 -14.51
C THR A 92 -11.19 3.69 -15.34
N ARG A 93 -10.11 4.26 -14.81
CA ARG A 93 -8.82 4.39 -15.49
C ARG A 93 -7.89 3.22 -15.17
N SER A 94 -6.95 3.00 -16.09
CA SER A 94 -5.86 2.05 -15.84
C SER A 94 -4.96 2.58 -14.73
N VAL A 95 -4.68 1.71 -13.76
CA VAL A 95 -3.86 2.03 -12.59
C VAL A 95 -2.44 2.45 -13.01
N ARG A 96 -2.01 3.62 -12.54
CA ARG A 96 -0.63 4.09 -12.71
C ARG A 96 0.25 3.79 -11.50
N LYS A 97 1.55 3.61 -11.79
CA LYS A 97 2.58 3.42 -10.77
C LYS A 97 2.99 4.76 -10.15
N LEU A 98 3.01 4.81 -8.82
CA LEU A 98 3.61 5.91 -8.07
C LEU A 98 5.07 5.53 -7.78
N ARG A 99 6.02 6.27 -8.34
CA ARG A 99 7.46 5.92 -8.25
C ARG A 99 8.04 6.35 -6.92
N LEU A 100 8.83 5.49 -6.30
CA LEU A 100 9.60 5.80 -5.10
C LEU A 100 11.06 6.03 -5.48
N ASP A 101 11.73 6.97 -4.82
CA ASP A 101 13.16 7.20 -5.03
C ASP A 101 14.02 6.06 -4.48
N ARG A 102 13.61 5.46 -3.36
CA ARG A 102 14.33 4.36 -2.71
C ARG A 102 13.44 3.60 -1.73
N LEU A 103 13.87 2.40 -1.34
CA LEU A 103 13.31 1.62 -0.23
C LEU A 103 14.45 1.16 0.68
N PRO A 104 14.23 0.97 2.00
CA PRO A 104 12.97 1.08 2.75
C PRO A 104 12.69 2.46 3.37
N SER A 105 13.29 3.52 2.82
CA SER A 105 13.14 4.87 3.39
C SER A 105 13.01 5.90 2.28
N ALA A 106 11.94 5.75 1.49
CA ALA A 106 11.62 6.64 0.37
C ALA A 106 11.54 8.09 0.84
N THR A 107 12.30 9.01 0.25
CA THR A 107 12.18 10.44 0.57
C THR A 107 11.25 11.18 -0.40
N LYS A 108 10.94 10.55 -1.54
CA LYS A 108 10.11 11.12 -2.58
C LYS A 108 9.18 10.07 -3.16
N LEU A 109 7.98 10.51 -3.50
CA LEU A 109 7.01 9.78 -4.28
C LEU A 109 6.67 10.62 -5.52
N THR A 110 6.69 10.00 -6.70
CA THR A 110 6.45 10.70 -7.97
C THR A 110 5.26 10.08 -8.69
N LEU A 111 4.25 10.90 -8.96
CA LEU A 111 3.11 10.56 -9.81
C LEU A 111 3.33 11.13 -11.21
N HIS A 112 3.40 10.25 -12.21
CA HIS A 112 3.55 10.65 -13.60
C HIS A 112 2.16 10.84 -14.22
N GLU A 113 1.70 12.08 -14.23
CA GLU A 113 0.45 12.48 -14.85
C GLU A 113 0.67 13.71 -15.74
N GLY A 114 0.23 13.64 -17.00
CA GLY A 114 0.45 14.71 -17.96
C GLY A 114 1.92 14.88 -18.35
N LEU A 115 2.31 16.13 -18.64
CA LEU A 115 3.66 16.49 -19.10
C LEU A 115 4.66 16.71 -17.96
N THR A 116 4.18 17.14 -16.79
CA THR A 116 5.01 17.43 -15.62
C THR A 116 4.62 16.53 -14.45
N PRO A 117 5.53 15.69 -13.94
CA PRO A 117 5.21 14.79 -12.85
C PRO A 117 4.97 15.55 -11.54
N TYR A 118 4.04 15.07 -10.73
CA TYR A 118 3.83 15.56 -9.38
C TYR A 118 4.78 14.85 -8.42
N VAL A 119 5.61 15.63 -7.74
CA VAL A 119 6.61 15.11 -6.78
C VAL A 119 6.16 15.44 -5.36
N PHE A 120 5.90 14.40 -4.58
CA PHE A 120 5.59 14.49 -3.16
C PHE A 120 6.85 14.23 -2.34
N LYS A 121 7.17 15.13 -1.42
CA LYS A 121 8.33 14.99 -0.52
C LYS A 121 7.87 14.38 0.79
N ARG A 122 8.66 13.46 1.35
CA ARG A 122 8.38 12.92 2.68
C ARG A 122 8.40 14.06 3.71
N LEU A 123 7.32 14.15 4.48
CA LEU A 123 7.28 14.94 5.70
C LEU A 123 8.01 14.16 6.78
N THR A 124 9.16 14.68 7.21
CA THR A 124 9.76 14.25 8.48
C THR A 124 8.80 14.64 9.59
N PRO A 125 8.43 13.73 10.51
CA PRO A 125 7.69 14.14 11.69
C PRO A 125 8.55 15.18 12.42
N HIS A 126 8.08 16.43 12.47
CA HIS A 126 8.61 17.37 13.43
C HIS A 126 8.30 16.78 14.80
N LEU A 127 9.31 16.24 15.47
CA LEU A 127 9.28 15.96 16.89
C LEU A 127 8.97 17.29 17.58
N ARG A 128 7.69 17.54 17.83
CA ARG A 128 7.25 18.57 18.76
C ARG A 128 7.72 18.08 20.13
N LYS A 129 8.82 18.66 20.62
CA LYS A 129 9.25 18.53 22.01
C LYS A 129 8.18 19.10 22.93
#